data_AF-A0A3N9UDG6-F1
#
_entry.id   AF-A0A3N9UDG6-F1
#
_cell.length_a   1.000
_cell.length_b   1.000
_cell.length_c   1.000
_cell.angle_alpha   90.00
_cell.angle_beta   90.00
_cell.angle_gamma   90.00
#
_symmetry.space_group_name_H-M   'P 1'
#
loop_
_entity.id
_entity.type
_entity.pdbx_description
1 polymer ?
#
loop_
_entity_poly.entity_id
_entity_poly.type
_entity_poly.pdbx_seq_one_letter_code
_entity_poly.pdbx_strand_id
1 'polypeptide(L)'
;MVTSDTLFSSAPPVTSAVGDALKECAQGATGGLETLARLTVPHLTAIARHFLDAPRDVEDVIHDTLVLAWHNVWRFDPAAESPHAWLMQVFASRLASQRLALATPADATPWRLDVDRVVLPPPLTDAQRPTLDALMALYQQLPPASVDDALKARLCCAISLLDASRDMPLTPGGEPADPSLYDPSLGPRMSLSRLAQRAKGLINRSLTLPLEHLALRLWLSEAPGSRPLEARGLPRRGIESRYGEALDVSVDPRRLLKQIHYPRSFPDRRERHRISDRLLWDGDWDLSTTHALSSRRMHFIADIWAHRRDPSQSRSYHQLAERLARGKPVASHSDGMVLDRPERILAYLRRYLLYMEAMACFGFDNGLGKDRLGAAVDRHGELVKINKGLHRMAMAQVIGIPRVEVRVRGIHRQWWEQVSEGAKGDTAMQRVLAALPDCRPSAAD
;
A
#
# COMPACT_ATOMS: atom_id res chain seq x y z
N MET A 1 -19.33 -27.31 0.39
CA MET A 1 -19.75 -27.08 1.80
C MET A 1 -18.91 -27.98 2.67
N VAL A 2 -17.85 -27.42 3.27
CA VAL A 2 -17.02 -28.09 4.27
C VAL A 2 -17.65 -27.79 5.64
N THR A 3 -17.92 -28.83 6.43
CA THR A 3 -18.47 -28.70 7.79
C THR A 3 -17.34 -28.35 8.77
N SER A 4 -17.61 -27.61 9.85
CA SER A 4 -16.60 -27.14 10.81
C SER A 4 -15.75 -28.25 11.46
N ASP A 5 -16.22 -29.50 11.43
CA ASP A 5 -15.60 -30.64 12.13
C ASP A 5 -14.44 -31.30 11.36
N THR A 6 -14.32 -31.11 10.04
CA THR A 6 -13.24 -31.74 9.24
C THR A 6 -11.90 -31.01 9.33
N LEU A 7 -11.86 -29.83 9.95
CA LEU A 7 -10.65 -29.00 10.05
C LEU A 7 -9.69 -29.40 11.18
N PHE A 8 -9.99 -30.39 12.04
CA PHE A 8 -9.18 -30.60 13.27
C PHE A 8 -8.85 -32.08 13.64
N SER A 9 -8.73 -33.02 12.68
CA SER A 9 -8.31 -34.42 12.95
C SER A 9 -6.80 -34.68 12.70
N SER A 10 -6.22 -35.68 13.40
CA SER A 10 -4.78 -35.90 13.71
C SER A 10 -3.78 -35.99 12.54
N ALA A 11 -2.54 -35.52 12.75
CA ALA A 11 -1.59 -35.11 11.70
C ALA A 11 -0.30 -35.99 11.50
N PRO A 12 0.26 -36.01 10.26
CA PRO A 12 1.61 -36.51 9.89
C PRO A 12 2.76 -35.56 10.35
N PRO A 13 4.07 -35.89 10.15
CA PRO A 13 5.18 -35.08 10.65
C PRO A 13 5.13 -33.60 10.20
N VAL A 14 5.30 -32.71 11.18
CA VAL A 14 4.78 -31.32 11.19
C VAL A 14 5.56 -30.36 10.26
N THR A 15 6.86 -30.58 10.04
CA THR A 15 7.72 -29.59 9.39
C THR A 15 7.58 -29.53 7.86
N SER A 16 7.43 -30.68 7.19
CA SER A 16 7.17 -30.71 5.74
C SER A 16 5.73 -30.27 5.42
N ALA A 17 4.77 -30.64 6.27
CA ALA A 17 3.36 -30.37 6.05
C ALA A 17 3.01 -28.87 6.03
N VAL A 18 3.63 -28.05 6.89
CA VAL A 18 3.43 -26.58 6.86
C VAL A 18 4.03 -25.98 5.59
N GLY A 19 5.20 -26.45 5.15
CA GLY A 19 5.82 -26.01 3.90
C GLY A 19 4.98 -26.33 2.67
N ASP A 20 4.43 -27.54 2.60
CA ASP A 20 3.53 -27.98 1.53
C ASP A 20 2.24 -27.13 1.52
N ALA A 21 1.65 -26.87 2.69
CA ALA A 21 0.47 -26.02 2.82
C ALA A 21 0.73 -24.58 2.33
N LEU A 22 1.89 -23.99 2.67
CA LEU A 22 2.28 -22.67 2.15
C LEU A 22 2.48 -22.68 0.63
N LYS A 23 3.07 -23.75 0.09
CA LYS A 23 3.25 -23.91 -1.36
C LYS A 23 1.90 -23.98 -2.10
N GLU A 24 0.92 -24.70 -1.55
CA GLU A 24 -0.45 -24.72 -2.09
C GLU A 24 -1.12 -23.34 -1.99
N CYS A 25 -0.94 -22.62 -0.88
CA CYS A 25 -1.42 -21.25 -0.75
C CYS A 25 -0.82 -20.33 -1.84
N ALA A 26 0.47 -20.47 -2.14
CA ALA A 26 1.14 -19.69 -3.19
C ALA A 26 0.60 -19.96 -4.60
N GLN A 27 -0.02 -21.12 -4.80
CA GLN A 27 -0.73 -21.48 -6.03
C GLN A 27 -2.19 -20.99 -6.03
N GLY A 28 -2.63 -20.32 -4.96
CA GLY A 28 -4.00 -19.84 -4.79
C GLY A 28 -5.00 -20.95 -4.43
N ALA A 29 -4.54 -22.08 -3.90
CA ALA A 29 -5.41 -23.17 -3.45
C ALA A 29 -5.79 -23.00 -1.97
N THR A 30 -7.08 -22.76 -1.72
CA THR A 30 -7.63 -22.54 -0.37
C THR A 30 -7.53 -23.78 0.54
N GLY A 31 -7.44 -24.99 -0.02
CA GLY A 31 -7.14 -26.22 0.72
C GLY A 31 -5.78 -26.20 1.43
N GLY A 32 -4.80 -25.47 0.88
CA GLY A 32 -3.53 -25.20 1.55
C GLY A 32 -3.72 -24.37 2.81
N LEU A 33 -4.59 -23.35 2.75
CA LEU A 33 -4.89 -22.48 3.90
C LEU A 33 -5.68 -23.22 4.98
N GLU A 34 -6.61 -24.09 4.60
CA GLU A 34 -7.32 -25.00 5.52
C GLU A 34 -6.33 -25.91 6.25
N THR A 35 -5.39 -26.51 5.52
CA THR A 35 -4.34 -27.37 6.10
C THR A 35 -3.42 -26.58 7.01
N LEU A 36 -3.00 -25.38 6.61
CA LEU A 36 -2.21 -24.48 7.44
C LEU A 36 -2.93 -24.13 8.74
N ALA A 37 -4.22 -23.79 8.66
CA ALA A 37 -5.05 -23.45 9.82
C ALA A 37 -5.14 -24.63 10.80
N ARG A 38 -5.44 -25.84 10.30
CA ARG A 38 -5.50 -27.07 11.11
C ARG A 38 -4.21 -27.33 11.88
N LEU A 39 -3.06 -27.15 11.23
CA LEU A 39 -1.75 -27.45 11.81
C LEU A 39 -1.30 -26.40 12.83
N THR A 40 -1.67 -25.12 12.64
CA THR A 40 -1.01 -24.01 13.34
C THR A 40 -1.91 -23.25 14.31
N VAL A 41 -3.23 -23.17 14.06
CA VAL A 41 -4.16 -22.38 14.89
C VAL A 41 -4.17 -22.81 16.36
N PRO A 42 -4.20 -24.10 16.72
CA PRO A 42 -4.17 -24.52 18.13
C PRO A 42 -2.93 -24.03 18.88
N HIS A 43 -1.74 -24.10 18.26
CA HIS A 43 -0.49 -23.63 18.86
C HIS A 43 -0.44 -22.11 18.91
N LEU A 44 -0.78 -21.42 17.81
CA LEU A 44 -0.81 -19.96 17.79
C LEU A 44 -1.79 -19.40 18.83
N THR A 45 -2.93 -20.06 19.05
CA THR A 45 -3.91 -19.69 20.08
C THR A 45 -3.31 -19.84 21.49
N ALA A 46 -2.59 -20.93 21.77
CA ALA A 46 -1.92 -21.14 23.04
C ALA A 46 -0.89 -20.03 23.33
N ILE A 47 -0.07 -19.68 22.31
CA ILE A 47 0.92 -18.61 22.42
C ILE A 47 0.23 -17.25 22.58
N ALA A 48 -0.79 -16.93 21.79
CA ALA A 48 -1.48 -15.64 21.86
C ALA A 48 -2.14 -15.39 23.23
N ARG A 49 -2.71 -16.42 23.85
CA ARG A 49 -3.28 -16.36 25.22
C ARG A 49 -2.22 -16.06 26.30
N HIS A 50 -0.92 -16.25 26.00
CA HIS A 50 0.15 -15.81 26.89
C HIS A 50 0.36 -14.29 26.89
N PHE A 51 -0.09 -13.59 25.84
CA PHE A 51 0.15 -12.16 25.64
C PHE A 51 -1.13 -11.30 25.68
N LEU A 52 -2.30 -11.90 25.53
CA LEU A 52 -3.59 -11.22 25.40
C LEU A 52 -4.62 -11.86 26.33
N ASP A 53 -5.31 -11.01 27.10
CA ASP A 53 -6.29 -11.47 28.09
C ASP A 53 -7.67 -11.75 27.47
N ALA A 54 -8.10 -10.92 26.52
CA ALA A 54 -9.45 -11.02 25.96
C ALA A 54 -9.50 -12.06 24.82
N PRO A 55 -10.42 -13.04 24.86
CA PRO A 55 -10.54 -14.07 23.81
C PRO A 55 -10.69 -13.48 22.41
N ARG A 56 -11.50 -12.42 22.25
CA ARG A 56 -11.70 -11.74 20.97
C ARG A 56 -10.40 -11.16 20.38
N ASP A 57 -9.51 -10.62 21.21
CA ASP A 57 -8.22 -10.09 20.75
C ASP A 57 -7.31 -11.23 20.26
N VAL A 58 -7.36 -12.40 20.92
CA VAL A 58 -6.67 -13.62 20.45
C VAL A 58 -7.22 -14.06 19.10
N GLU A 59 -8.55 -14.17 18.96
CA GLU A 59 -9.20 -14.55 17.71
C GLU A 59 -8.82 -13.62 16.54
N ASP A 60 -8.83 -12.30 16.78
CA ASP A 60 -8.43 -11.29 15.79
C ASP A 60 -6.99 -11.50 15.32
N VAL A 61 -6.04 -11.71 16.24
CA VAL A 61 -4.63 -11.94 15.88
C VAL A 61 -4.48 -13.23 15.08
N ILE A 62 -5.12 -14.33 15.47
CA ILE A 62 -4.96 -15.62 14.77
C ILE A 62 -5.57 -15.54 13.38
N HIS A 63 -6.80 -15.03 13.29
CA HIS A 63 -7.48 -14.84 12.01
C HIS A 63 -6.65 -13.98 11.05
N ASP A 64 -6.22 -12.81 11.49
CA ASP A 64 -5.50 -11.87 10.63
C ASP A 64 -4.12 -12.41 10.25
N THR A 65 -3.46 -13.19 11.13
CA THR A 65 -2.18 -13.85 10.81
C THR A 65 -2.34 -14.77 9.59
N LEU A 66 -3.38 -15.61 9.55
CA LEU A 66 -3.59 -16.52 8.43
C LEU A 66 -4.00 -15.79 7.15
N VAL A 67 -4.84 -14.76 7.25
CA VAL A 67 -5.21 -13.92 6.09
C VAL A 67 -3.99 -13.16 5.56
N LEU A 68 -3.15 -12.61 6.42
CA LEU A 68 -1.89 -11.96 6.04
C LEU A 68 -0.93 -12.95 5.38
N ALA A 69 -0.79 -14.15 5.95
CA ALA A 69 0.03 -15.21 5.38
C ALA A 69 -0.46 -15.55 3.96
N TRP A 70 -1.76 -15.80 3.77
CA TRP A 70 -2.34 -16.06 2.45
C TRP A 70 -1.98 -14.98 1.42
N HIS A 71 -2.19 -13.70 1.75
CA HIS A 71 -1.95 -12.60 0.81
C HIS A 71 -0.47 -12.32 0.53
N ASN A 72 0.44 -12.82 1.37
CA ASN A 72 1.88 -12.55 1.27
C ASN A 72 2.72 -13.82 1.12
N VAL A 73 2.13 -14.99 0.95
CA VAL A 73 2.85 -16.26 0.85
C VAL A 73 3.80 -16.32 -0.34
N TRP A 74 3.57 -15.52 -1.38
CA TRP A 74 4.51 -15.36 -2.49
C TRP A 74 5.87 -14.78 -2.07
N ARG A 75 5.96 -14.17 -0.88
CA ARG A 75 7.21 -13.70 -0.27
C ARG A 75 8.00 -14.79 0.45
N PHE A 76 7.36 -15.93 0.76
CA PHE A 76 8.02 -17.03 1.45
C PHE A 76 9.04 -17.68 0.53
N ASP A 77 10.31 -17.70 0.96
CA ASP A 77 11.40 -18.39 0.29
C ASP A 77 11.90 -19.55 1.18
N PRO A 78 11.59 -20.82 0.82
CA PRO A 78 12.02 -21.98 1.60
C PRO A 78 13.54 -22.18 1.62
N ALA A 79 14.30 -21.51 0.74
CA ALA A 79 15.76 -21.53 0.77
C ALA A 79 16.35 -20.55 1.80
N ALA A 80 15.63 -19.47 2.11
CA ALA A 80 16.08 -18.43 3.04
C ALA A 80 15.68 -18.74 4.48
N GLU A 81 14.49 -19.32 4.71
CA GLU A 81 13.97 -19.57 6.05
C GLU A 81 13.01 -20.76 6.14
N SER A 82 12.80 -21.27 7.34
CA SER A 82 11.84 -22.37 7.55
C SER A 82 10.38 -21.90 7.47
N PRO A 83 9.44 -22.74 7.00
CA PRO A 83 8.01 -22.41 6.96
C PRO A 83 7.43 -21.90 8.28
N HIS A 84 7.88 -22.50 9.40
CA HIS A 84 7.41 -22.12 10.74
C HIS A 84 7.98 -20.77 11.16
N ALA A 85 9.26 -20.51 10.89
CA ALA A 85 9.89 -19.23 11.20
C ALA A 85 9.18 -18.07 10.48
N TRP A 86 8.91 -18.24 9.18
CA TRP A 86 8.20 -17.23 8.39
C TRP A 86 6.80 -16.95 8.94
N LEU A 87 6.02 -18.00 9.23
CA LEU A 87 4.68 -17.83 9.79
C LEU A 87 4.72 -17.18 11.19
N MET A 88 5.68 -17.54 12.03
CA MET A 88 5.87 -16.94 13.35
C MET A 88 6.27 -15.47 13.24
N GLN A 89 7.01 -15.06 12.21
CA GLN A 89 7.29 -13.64 11.96
C GLN A 89 6.01 -12.86 11.66
N VAL A 90 5.12 -13.40 10.82
CA VAL A 90 3.80 -12.79 10.54
C VAL A 90 2.98 -12.68 11.82
N PHE A 91 2.92 -13.76 12.60
CA PHE A 91 2.22 -13.78 13.88
C PHE A 91 2.80 -12.77 14.88
N ALA A 92 4.13 -12.71 15.03
CA ALA A 92 4.82 -11.78 15.91
C ALA A 92 4.49 -10.32 15.57
N SER A 93 4.50 -9.99 14.28
CA SER A 93 4.14 -8.66 13.79
C SER A 93 2.69 -8.30 14.14
N ARG A 94 1.74 -9.19 13.84
CA ARG A 94 0.32 -8.96 14.11
C ARG A 94 0.02 -8.85 15.61
N LEU A 95 0.67 -9.69 16.43
CA LEU A 95 0.56 -9.67 17.88
C LEU A 95 1.09 -8.36 18.47
N ALA A 96 2.25 -7.88 18.00
CA ALA A 96 2.80 -6.60 18.41
C ALA A 96 1.87 -5.43 18.05
N SER A 97 1.30 -5.43 16.83
CA SER A 97 0.32 -4.42 16.43
C SER A 97 -0.91 -4.41 17.36
N GLN A 98 -1.43 -5.59 17.73
CA GLN A 98 -2.56 -5.71 18.66
C GLN A 98 -2.24 -5.15 20.05
N ARG A 99 -1.08 -5.51 20.60
CA ARG A 99 -0.63 -5.03 21.92
C ARG A 99 -0.44 -3.53 21.95
N LEU A 100 0.12 -2.96 20.89
CA LEU A 100 0.24 -1.49 20.78
C LEU A 100 -1.15 -0.83 20.70
N ALA A 101 -2.13 -1.48 20.07
CA ALA A 101 -3.50 -0.97 19.96
C ALA A 101 -4.22 -0.97 21.30
N LEU A 102 -3.92 -1.95 22.15
CA LEU A 102 -4.41 -2.05 23.51
C LEU A 102 -3.79 -0.97 24.42
N ALA A 103 -2.50 -0.70 24.25
CA ALA A 103 -1.77 0.27 25.05
C ALA A 103 -2.05 1.74 24.66
N THR A 104 -2.51 1.98 23.44
CA THR A 104 -2.73 3.34 22.91
C THR A 104 -4.23 3.61 22.82
N PRO A 105 -4.83 4.39 23.74
CA PRO A 105 -6.23 4.75 23.60
C PRO A 105 -6.45 5.58 22.33
N ALA A 106 -7.54 5.30 21.63
CA ALA A 106 -7.93 6.09 20.47
C ALA A 106 -8.34 7.50 20.91
N ASP A 107 -7.78 8.52 20.26
CA ASP A 107 -8.13 9.91 20.54
C ASP A 107 -9.54 10.22 19.99
N ALA A 108 -10.45 10.56 20.91
CA ALA A 108 -11.83 10.94 20.60
C ALA A 108 -11.98 12.42 20.21
N THR A 109 -10.89 13.20 20.12
CA THR A 109 -10.93 14.64 19.84
C THR A 109 -11.28 14.95 18.38
N PRO A 110 -12.32 15.75 18.11
CA PRO A 110 -12.72 16.11 16.74
C PRO A 110 -11.67 16.97 16.04
N TRP A 111 -11.23 16.54 14.86
CA TRP A 111 -10.32 17.30 13.99
C TRP A 111 -11.07 18.02 12.86
N ARG A 112 -10.60 19.21 12.51
CA ARG A 112 -10.97 20.00 11.34
C ARG A 112 -10.08 19.60 10.17
N LEU A 113 -10.69 18.96 9.17
CA LEU A 113 -10.00 18.57 7.93
C LEU A 113 -9.31 19.78 7.28
N ASP A 114 -8.12 19.55 6.73
CA ASP A 114 -7.27 20.54 6.05
C ASP A 114 -6.76 21.70 6.94
N VAL A 115 -7.10 21.71 8.23
CA VAL A 115 -6.61 22.68 9.23
C VAL A 115 -5.72 21.98 10.25
N ASP A 116 -6.22 20.90 10.85
CA ASP A 116 -5.51 20.21 11.91
C ASP A 116 -4.45 19.27 11.32
N ARG A 117 -3.29 19.18 11.99
CA ARG A 117 -2.22 18.26 11.62
C ARG A 117 -2.38 16.99 12.45
N VAL A 118 -2.37 15.83 11.80
CA VAL A 118 -2.35 14.55 12.52
C VAL A 118 -1.05 14.40 13.30
N VAL A 119 -1.15 14.06 14.58
CA VAL A 119 -0.01 13.59 15.39
C VAL A 119 0.24 12.13 15.03
N LEU A 120 1.42 11.86 14.47
CA LEU A 120 1.78 10.49 14.08
C LEU A 120 2.03 9.65 15.34
N PRO A 121 1.55 8.39 15.39
CA PRO A 121 1.88 7.49 16.49
C PRO A 121 3.38 7.16 16.50
N PRO A 122 3.92 6.64 17.61
CA PRO A 122 5.28 6.09 17.60
C PRO A 122 5.42 5.03 16.50
N PRO A 123 6.58 4.94 15.82
CA PRO A 123 6.82 3.88 14.85
C PRO A 123 6.62 2.50 15.48
N LEU A 124 6.08 1.56 14.71
CA LEU A 124 6.13 0.15 15.07
C LEU A 124 7.58 -0.34 14.97
N THR A 125 8.32 -0.31 16.08
CA THR A 125 9.71 -0.76 16.13
C THR A 125 9.81 -2.24 16.45
N ASP A 126 10.91 -2.88 16.05
CA ASP A 126 11.16 -4.29 16.36
C ASP A 126 11.25 -4.56 17.87
N ALA A 127 11.59 -3.55 18.68
CA ALA A 127 11.67 -3.67 20.14
C ALA A 127 10.34 -4.05 20.81
N GLN A 128 9.20 -3.78 20.15
CA GLN A 128 7.88 -4.13 20.66
C GLN A 128 7.43 -5.54 20.24
N ARG A 129 8.17 -6.19 19.33
CA ARG A 129 7.85 -7.51 18.81
C ARG A 129 8.46 -8.58 19.72
N PRO A 130 7.70 -9.62 20.10
CA PRO A 130 8.31 -10.81 20.67
C PRO A 130 9.38 -11.34 19.70
N THR A 131 10.55 -11.71 20.24
CA THR A 131 11.61 -12.28 19.40
C THR A 131 11.15 -13.61 18.84
N LEU A 132 11.64 -13.94 17.64
CA LEU A 132 11.31 -15.22 17.00
C LEU A 132 11.71 -16.41 17.89
N ASP A 133 12.89 -16.35 18.51
CA ASP A 133 13.37 -17.39 19.43
C ASP A 133 12.45 -17.59 20.63
N ALA A 134 11.92 -16.51 21.20
CA ALA A 134 10.98 -16.60 22.32
C ALA A 134 9.66 -17.24 21.89
N LEU A 135 9.14 -16.89 20.72
CA LEU A 135 7.91 -17.49 20.19
C LEU A 135 8.11 -18.96 19.83
N MET A 136 9.25 -19.32 19.25
CA MET A 136 9.59 -20.70 18.94
C MET A 136 9.77 -21.54 20.21
N ALA A 137 10.35 -20.98 21.28
CA ALA A 137 10.43 -21.64 22.57
C ALA A 137 9.02 -21.88 23.16
N LEU A 138 8.13 -20.89 23.11
CA LEU A 138 6.74 -21.07 23.53
C LEU A 138 5.99 -22.10 22.67
N TYR A 139 6.23 -22.14 21.36
CA TYR A 139 5.65 -23.14 20.47
C TYR A 139 6.02 -24.57 20.85
N GLN A 140 7.25 -24.78 21.33
CA GLN A 140 7.73 -26.09 21.78
C GLN A 140 7.24 -26.46 23.18
N GLN A 141 7.05 -25.47 24.07
CA GLN A 141 6.72 -25.70 25.48
C GLN A 141 5.22 -25.77 25.74
N LEU A 142 4.42 -24.97 25.04
CA LEU A 142 2.98 -24.90 25.27
C LEU A 142 2.24 -26.01 24.51
N PRO A 143 1.34 -26.75 25.17
CA PRO A 143 0.48 -27.69 24.47
C PRO A 143 -0.48 -26.93 23.54
N PRO A 144 -0.93 -27.56 22.43
CA PRO A 144 -1.94 -26.97 21.56
C PRO A 144 -3.22 -26.64 22.36
N ALA A 145 -3.75 -25.43 22.19
CA ALA A 145 -4.98 -25.00 22.86
C ALA A 145 -6.23 -25.46 22.10
N SER A 146 -7.34 -25.60 22.83
CA SER A 146 -8.66 -25.73 22.21
C SER A 146 -9.01 -24.46 21.44
N VAL A 147 -9.53 -24.64 20.23
CA VAL A 147 -9.95 -23.55 19.34
C VAL A 147 -11.45 -23.31 19.53
N ASP A 148 -11.80 -22.08 19.85
CA ASP A 148 -13.19 -21.68 20.10
C ASP A 148 -14.00 -21.69 18.80
N ASP A 149 -15.29 -22.03 18.87
CA ASP A 149 -16.13 -22.23 17.67
C ASP A 149 -16.35 -20.93 16.88
N ALA A 150 -16.32 -19.77 17.56
CA ALA A 150 -16.36 -18.46 16.92
C ALA A 150 -15.17 -18.24 15.98
N LEU A 151 -13.95 -18.57 16.43
CA LEU A 151 -12.74 -18.50 15.61
C LEU A 151 -12.82 -19.45 14.42
N LYS A 152 -13.26 -20.70 14.63
CA LYS A 152 -13.45 -21.67 13.55
C LYS A 152 -14.40 -21.14 12.49
N ALA A 153 -15.59 -20.67 12.89
CA ALA A 153 -16.60 -20.13 11.99
C ALA A 153 -16.05 -18.94 11.19
N ARG A 154 -15.31 -18.05 11.84
CA ARG A 154 -14.69 -16.90 11.20
C ARG A 154 -13.63 -17.30 10.18
N LEU A 155 -12.76 -18.27 10.49
CA LEU A 155 -11.77 -18.80 9.56
C LEU A 155 -12.44 -19.48 8.35
N CYS A 156 -13.47 -20.30 8.57
CA CYS A 156 -14.24 -20.91 7.48
C CYS A 156 -14.86 -19.85 6.56
N CYS A 157 -15.41 -18.77 7.15
CA CYS A 157 -15.96 -17.65 6.38
C CYS A 157 -14.88 -16.95 5.55
N ALA A 158 -13.72 -16.66 6.13
CA ALA A 158 -12.58 -16.05 5.44
C ALA A 158 -12.09 -16.92 4.27
N ILE A 159 -11.90 -18.22 4.50
CA ILE A 159 -11.47 -19.18 3.47
C ILE A 159 -12.50 -19.23 2.33
N SER A 160 -13.79 -19.27 2.65
CA SER A 160 -14.87 -19.27 1.64
C SER A 160 -14.87 -17.99 0.80
N LEU A 161 -14.61 -16.83 1.41
CA LEU A 161 -14.50 -15.56 0.70
C LEU A 161 -13.26 -15.51 -0.22
N LEU A 162 -12.13 -16.04 0.25
CA LEU A 162 -10.90 -16.14 -0.56
C LEU A 162 -11.10 -17.07 -1.75
N ASP A 163 -11.82 -18.18 -1.57
CA ASP A 163 -12.16 -19.10 -2.66
C ASP A 163 -13.03 -18.41 -3.71
N ALA A 164 -14.11 -17.76 -3.26
CA ALA A 164 -15.01 -17.01 -4.13
C ALA A 164 -14.32 -15.89 -4.90
N SER A 165 -13.23 -15.31 -4.37
CA SER A 165 -12.48 -14.24 -5.04
C SER A 165 -11.87 -14.69 -6.39
N ARG A 166 -11.65 -15.99 -6.60
CA ARG A 166 -11.05 -16.54 -7.84
C ARG A 166 -11.98 -16.40 -9.04
N ASP A 167 -13.29 -16.48 -8.79
CA ASP A 167 -14.32 -16.39 -9.82
C ASP A 167 -14.81 -14.94 -10.05
N MET A 168 -14.24 -13.98 -9.33
CA MET A 168 -14.65 -12.59 -9.42
C MET A 168 -14.19 -11.94 -10.72
N PRO A 169 -15.01 -11.05 -11.31
CA PRO A 169 -14.62 -10.32 -12.49
C PRO A 169 -13.39 -9.45 -12.21
N LEU A 170 -12.48 -9.38 -13.19
CA LEU A 170 -11.24 -8.63 -13.06
C LEU A 170 -11.47 -7.12 -13.18
N THR A 171 -10.84 -6.35 -12.30
CA THR A 171 -10.79 -4.89 -12.38
C THR A 171 -9.97 -4.44 -13.60
N PRO A 172 -9.92 -3.14 -13.92
CA PRO A 172 -9.04 -2.57 -14.92
C PRO A 172 -7.54 -2.80 -14.64
N GLY A 173 -7.16 -2.97 -13.38
CA GLY A 173 -5.79 -3.31 -12.98
C GLY A 173 -5.41 -4.77 -13.27
N GLY A 174 -6.41 -5.64 -13.48
CA GLY A 174 -6.23 -7.06 -13.79
C GLY A 174 -6.37 -7.97 -12.56
N GLU A 175 -6.48 -7.40 -11.36
CA GLU A 175 -6.80 -8.15 -10.14
C GLU A 175 -8.29 -8.55 -10.09
N PRO A 176 -8.64 -9.67 -9.43
CA PRO A 176 -10.04 -10.01 -9.16
C PRO A 176 -10.71 -8.97 -8.25
N ALA A 177 -11.99 -8.68 -8.51
CA ALA A 177 -12.78 -7.83 -7.63
C ALA A 177 -12.94 -8.49 -6.25
N ASP A 178 -13.01 -7.65 -5.22
CA ASP A 178 -13.18 -8.13 -3.84
C ASP A 178 -14.64 -8.58 -3.63
N PRO A 179 -14.90 -9.87 -3.33
CA PRO A 179 -16.26 -10.39 -3.21
C PRO A 179 -17.05 -9.72 -2.08
N SER A 180 -16.38 -9.21 -1.04
CA SER A 180 -17.04 -8.51 0.06
C SER A 180 -17.54 -7.11 -0.33
N LEU A 181 -17.01 -6.53 -1.41
CA LEU A 181 -17.25 -5.15 -1.83
C LEU A 181 -17.94 -5.04 -3.19
N TYR A 182 -17.83 -6.08 -4.02
CA TYR A 182 -18.31 -6.08 -5.40
C TYR A 182 -19.83 -5.98 -5.48
N ASP A 183 -20.30 -5.17 -6.42
CA ASP A 183 -21.70 -5.06 -6.79
C ASP A 183 -21.92 -5.47 -8.25
N PRO A 184 -22.74 -6.51 -8.53
CA PRO A 184 -23.02 -6.97 -9.88
C PRO A 184 -23.56 -5.89 -10.82
N SER A 185 -24.29 -4.90 -10.30
CA SER A 185 -24.82 -3.81 -11.13
C SER A 185 -23.73 -2.94 -11.76
N LEU A 186 -22.52 -2.92 -11.16
CA LEU A 186 -21.37 -2.18 -11.67
C LEU A 186 -20.48 -2.99 -12.64
N GLY A 187 -20.72 -4.30 -12.78
CA GLY A 187 -19.94 -5.19 -13.65
C GLY A 187 -19.76 -4.68 -15.09
N PRO A 188 -20.82 -4.21 -15.77
CA PRO A 188 -20.68 -3.64 -17.12
C PRO A 188 -19.76 -2.42 -17.17
N ARG A 189 -19.86 -1.50 -16.19
CA ARG A 189 -19.03 -0.29 -16.12
C ARG A 189 -17.56 -0.61 -15.80
N MET A 190 -17.33 -1.60 -14.94
CA MET A 190 -16.00 -2.11 -14.65
C MET A 190 -15.36 -2.73 -15.90
N SER A 191 -16.13 -3.51 -16.65
CA SER A 191 -15.69 -4.13 -17.90
C SER A 191 -15.32 -3.10 -18.97
N LEU A 192 -16.15 -2.06 -19.15
CA LEU A 192 -15.83 -0.92 -20.02
C LEU A 192 -14.55 -0.19 -19.58
N SER A 193 -14.38 0.02 -18.28
CA SER A 193 -13.17 0.65 -17.73
C SER A 193 -11.92 -0.18 -18.01
N ARG A 194 -12.03 -1.51 -17.95
CA ARG A 194 -10.94 -2.44 -18.28
C ARG A 194 -10.60 -2.41 -19.77
N LEU A 195 -11.61 -2.39 -20.65
CA LEU A 195 -11.38 -2.24 -22.09
C LEU A 195 -10.69 -0.91 -22.41
N ALA A 196 -11.15 0.19 -21.80
CA ALA A 196 -10.52 1.49 -21.97
C ALA A 196 -9.06 1.51 -21.47
N GLN A 197 -8.77 0.88 -20.33
CA GLN A 197 -7.40 0.77 -19.81
C GLN A 197 -6.51 -0.08 -20.72
N ARG A 198 -7.02 -1.18 -21.29
CA ARG A 198 -6.31 -2.00 -22.28
C ARG A 198 -6.03 -1.24 -23.56
N ALA A 199 -7.04 -0.58 -24.12
CA ALA A 199 -6.89 0.25 -25.33
C ALA A 199 -5.84 1.35 -25.11
N LYS A 200 -5.91 2.05 -23.96
CA LYS A 200 -4.91 3.04 -23.57
C LYS A 200 -3.51 2.43 -23.43
N GLY A 201 -3.41 1.23 -22.86
CA GLY A 201 -2.15 0.48 -22.75
C GLY A 201 -1.54 0.16 -24.11
N LEU A 202 -2.36 -0.30 -25.07
CA LEU A 202 -1.94 -0.57 -26.44
C LEU A 202 -1.48 0.70 -27.16
N ILE A 203 -2.26 1.77 -27.11
CA ILE A 203 -1.87 3.07 -27.71
C ILE A 203 -0.55 3.57 -27.11
N ASN A 204 -0.41 3.49 -25.78
CA ASN A 204 0.82 3.91 -25.11
C ASN A 204 2.03 3.09 -25.57
N ARG A 205 1.89 1.76 -25.71
CA ARG A 205 2.98 0.87 -26.12
C ARG A 205 3.34 1.03 -27.60
N SER A 206 2.34 1.17 -28.47
CA SER A 206 2.54 1.18 -29.92
C SER A 206 2.86 2.56 -30.50
N LEU A 207 2.39 3.64 -29.86
CA LEU A 207 2.53 4.99 -30.40
C LEU A 207 3.26 5.93 -29.44
N THR A 208 2.76 6.08 -28.21
CA THR A 208 3.27 7.13 -27.32
C THR A 208 4.72 6.88 -26.87
N LEU A 209 5.03 5.67 -26.39
CA LEU A 209 6.37 5.33 -25.90
C LEU A 209 7.44 5.38 -27.02
N PRO A 210 7.23 4.80 -28.21
CA PRO A 210 8.20 4.90 -29.31
C PRO A 210 8.49 6.35 -29.71
N LEU A 211 7.47 7.21 -29.76
CA LEU A 211 7.63 8.64 -30.05
C LEU A 211 8.39 9.37 -28.95
N GLU A 212 8.08 9.09 -27.68
CA GLU A 212 8.83 9.64 -26.54
C GLU A 212 10.30 9.16 -26.53
N HIS A 213 10.57 7.90 -26.87
CA HIS A 213 11.93 7.37 -27.00
C HIS A 213 12.69 8.00 -28.17
N LEU A 214 12.03 8.27 -29.30
CA LEU A 214 12.63 9.00 -30.40
C LEU A 214 12.97 10.43 -30.00
N ALA A 215 12.02 11.15 -29.38
CA ALA A 215 12.24 12.50 -28.88
C ALA A 215 13.39 12.54 -27.86
N LEU A 216 13.43 11.58 -26.93
CA LEU A 216 14.53 11.46 -25.97
C LEU A 216 15.87 11.20 -26.67
N ARG A 217 15.93 10.27 -27.64
CA ARG A 217 17.17 10.00 -28.40
C ARG A 217 17.68 11.24 -29.12
N LEU A 218 16.80 12.00 -29.77
CA LEU A 218 17.17 13.25 -30.45
C LEU A 218 17.72 14.29 -29.47
N TRP A 219 17.13 14.39 -28.27
CA TRP A 219 17.63 15.29 -27.24
C TRP A 219 18.99 14.84 -26.69
N LEU A 220 19.16 13.54 -26.40
CA LEU A 220 20.41 12.97 -25.88
C LEU A 220 21.58 13.13 -26.85
N SER A 221 21.33 13.02 -28.15
CA SER A 221 22.35 13.22 -29.20
C SER A 221 22.54 14.68 -29.61
N GLU A 222 21.92 15.63 -28.88
CA GLU A 222 21.96 17.06 -29.17
C GLU A 222 21.53 17.42 -30.61
N ALA A 223 20.66 16.62 -31.22
CA ALA A 223 20.23 16.80 -32.60
C ALA A 223 19.44 18.12 -32.79
N PRO A 224 19.26 18.60 -34.04
CA PRO A 224 18.41 19.75 -34.32
C PRO A 224 17.01 19.58 -33.73
N GLY A 225 16.55 20.59 -32.97
CA GLY A 225 15.28 20.53 -32.24
C GLY A 225 15.39 20.06 -30.78
N SER A 226 16.58 19.71 -30.29
CA SER A 226 16.83 19.39 -28.86
C SER A 226 16.43 20.53 -27.92
N ARG A 227 16.85 21.78 -28.21
CA ARG A 227 16.53 22.97 -27.39
C ARG A 227 15.03 23.22 -27.23
N PRO A 228 14.21 23.31 -28.30
CA PRO A 228 12.76 23.51 -28.13
C PRO A 228 12.07 22.32 -27.46
N LEU A 229 12.62 21.10 -27.56
CA LEU A 229 12.10 19.94 -26.84
C LEU A 229 12.36 20.04 -25.33
N GLU A 230 13.55 20.47 -24.92
CA GLU A 230 13.90 20.72 -23.52
C GLU A 230 13.07 21.86 -22.93
N ALA A 231 12.91 22.96 -23.68
CA ALA A 231 12.07 24.09 -23.29
C ALA A 231 10.60 23.68 -23.07
N ARG A 232 10.13 22.62 -23.74
CA ARG A 232 8.78 22.06 -23.56
C ARG A 232 8.64 21.09 -22.39
N GLY A 233 9.73 20.69 -21.74
CA GLY A 233 9.69 19.94 -20.49
C GLY A 233 10.19 18.50 -20.51
N LEU A 234 10.80 18.02 -21.59
CA LEU A 234 11.30 16.64 -21.78
C LEU A 234 10.25 15.49 -21.61
N PRO A 235 10.31 14.42 -22.42
CA PRO A 235 9.34 13.33 -22.35
C PRO A 235 9.56 12.44 -21.11
N ARG A 236 8.69 12.55 -20.09
CA ARG A 236 8.88 11.85 -18.81
C ARG A 236 8.92 10.33 -18.95
N ARG A 237 8.03 9.71 -19.73
CA ARG A 237 7.94 8.24 -19.78
C ARG A 237 9.13 7.65 -20.52
N GLY A 238 9.62 8.35 -21.55
CA GLY A 238 10.88 8.03 -22.20
C GLY A 238 12.06 8.01 -21.23
N ILE A 239 12.15 9.03 -20.37
CA ILE A 239 13.20 9.15 -19.35
C ILE A 239 13.05 8.06 -18.27
N GLU A 240 11.85 7.86 -17.73
CA GLU A 240 11.56 6.79 -16.75
C GLU A 240 11.89 5.40 -17.30
N SER A 241 11.63 5.17 -18.59
CA SER A 241 11.94 3.90 -19.26
C SER A 241 13.44 3.67 -19.46
N ARG A 242 14.25 4.73 -19.62
CA ARG A 242 15.70 4.64 -19.87
C ARG A 242 16.49 4.57 -18.56
N TYR A 243 16.17 5.43 -17.61
CA TYR A 243 16.95 5.62 -16.38
C TYR A 243 16.39 4.86 -15.19
N GLY A 244 15.12 4.42 -15.25
CA GLY A 244 14.57 3.46 -14.30
C GLY A 244 14.78 3.86 -12.84
N GLU A 245 15.54 3.06 -12.11
CA GLU A 245 15.83 3.21 -10.69
C GLU A 245 16.77 4.39 -10.38
N ALA A 246 17.52 4.90 -11.36
CA ALA A 246 18.34 6.10 -11.16
C ALA A 246 17.52 7.38 -10.88
N LEU A 247 16.19 7.33 -11.11
CA LEU A 247 15.25 8.40 -10.74
C LEU A 247 14.60 8.18 -9.37
N ASP A 248 14.89 7.06 -8.72
CA ASP A 248 14.32 6.73 -7.42
C ASP A 248 15.23 7.30 -6.34
N VAL A 249 14.63 8.07 -5.44
CA VAL A 249 15.32 8.69 -4.29
C VAL A 249 14.74 8.12 -3.03
N SER A 250 15.64 7.78 -2.12
CA SER A 250 15.27 7.16 -0.88
C SER A 250 15.03 8.18 0.22
N VAL A 251 13.89 8.08 0.88
CA VAL A 251 13.46 9.09 1.85
C VAL A 251 12.86 8.46 3.10
N ASP A 252 13.03 9.15 4.23
CA ASP A 252 12.17 8.92 5.39
C ASP A 252 10.77 9.50 5.07
N PRO A 253 9.72 8.67 5.00
CA PRO A 253 8.38 9.14 4.67
C PRO A 253 7.87 10.19 5.67
N ARG A 254 8.25 10.14 6.95
CA ARG A 254 7.82 11.13 7.96
C ARG A 254 8.47 12.50 7.77
N ARG A 255 9.54 12.60 6.98
CA ARG A 255 10.19 13.88 6.63
C ARG A 255 9.62 14.51 5.36
N LEU A 256 8.94 13.73 4.51
CA LEU A 256 8.31 14.23 3.28
C LEU A 256 6.95 14.87 3.56
N LEU A 257 6.99 16.08 4.13
CA LEU A 257 5.82 16.78 4.66
C LEU A 257 5.22 17.82 3.72
N LYS A 258 5.96 18.36 2.75
CA LYS A 258 5.39 19.24 1.73
C LYS A 258 4.74 18.44 0.61
N GLN A 259 3.50 18.79 0.27
CA GLN A 259 2.76 18.24 -0.86
C GLN A 259 2.31 19.35 -1.79
N ILE A 260 2.47 19.16 -3.10
CA ILE A 260 2.02 20.13 -4.10
C ILE A 260 0.50 20.32 -4.08
N HIS A 261 0.04 21.58 -4.14
CA HIS A 261 -1.37 21.90 -4.29
C HIS A 261 -1.70 22.11 -5.78
N TYR A 262 -1.89 21.01 -6.52
CA TYR A 262 -2.10 21.03 -7.98
C TYR A 262 -3.05 22.12 -8.52
N PRO A 263 -4.24 22.38 -7.94
CA PRO A 263 -5.11 23.44 -8.45
C PRO A 263 -4.58 24.86 -8.32
N ARG A 264 -3.67 25.11 -7.36
CA ARG A 264 -3.03 26.42 -7.14
C ARG A 264 -1.71 26.50 -7.90
N SER A 265 -0.92 25.42 -7.87
CA SER A 265 0.34 25.30 -8.62
C SER A 265 0.13 25.32 -10.14
N PHE A 266 -0.97 24.74 -10.63
CA PHE A 266 -1.33 24.70 -12.06
C PHE A 266 -2.81 25.08 -12.24
N PRO A 267 -3.13 26.39 -12.22
CA PRO A 267 -4.51 26.88 -12.33
C PRO A 267 -5.19 26.42 -13.63
N ASP A 268 -4.48 26.42 -14.75
CA ASP A 268 -5.00 25.89 -16.01
C ASP A 268 -5.14 24.36 -15.94
N ARG A 269 -6.38 23.89 -16.13
CA ARG A 269 -6.71 22.47 -16.18
C ARG A 269 -6.00 21.74 -17.32
N ARG A 270 -5.82 22.37 -18.49
CA ARG A 270 -5.15 21.74 -19.65
C ARG A 270 -3.68 21.51 -19.36
N GLU A 271 -3.00 22.52 -18.80
CA GLU A 271 -1.63 22.41 -18.33
C GLU A 271 -1.48 21.31 -17.27
N ARG A 272 -2.36 21.32 -16.26
CA ARG A 272 -2.37 20.31 -15.18
C ARG A 272 -2.49 18.87 -15.68
N HIS A 273 -3.23 18.64 -16.77
CA HIS A 273 -3.33 17.31 -17.39
C HIS A 273 -2.06 16.93 -18.18
N ARG A 274 -1.32 17.91 -18.71
CA ARG A 274 -0.11 17.69 -19.51
C ARG A 274 1.17 17.64 -18.69
N ILE A 275 1.21 18.33 -17.54
CA ILE A 275 2.42 18.45 -16.72
C ILE A 275 2.92 17.08 -16.25
N SER A 276 2.00 16.13 -16.02
CA SER A 276 2.34 14.75 -15.64
C SER A 276 2.99 13.93 -16.75
N ASP A 277 3.09 14.43 -17.97
CA ASP A 277 3.83 13.77 -19.07
C ASP A 277 5.21 14.40 -19.31
N ARG A 278 5.57 15.44 -18.54
CA ARG A 278 6.83 16.20 -18.64
C ARG A 278 7.70 15.97 -17.41
N LEU A 279 9.02 15.96 -17.59
CA LEU A 279 9.97 15.93 -16.48
C LEU A 279 10.24 17.34 -15.93
N LEU A 280 10.50 18.32 -16.80
CA LEU A 280 10.85 19.69 -16.39
C LEU A 280 9.58 20.53 -16.30
N TRP A 281 9.37 21.15 -15.15
CA TRP A 281 8.20 21.93 -14.81
C TRP A 281 8.61 23.39 -14.61
N ASP A 282 7.92 24.27 -15.34
CA ASP A 282 8.17 25.71 -15.35
C ASP A 282 7.24 26.43 -14.35
N GLY A 283 7.60 27.67 -14.01
CA GLY A 283 6.81 28.53 -13.11
C GLY A 283 6.94 28.19 -11.64
N ASP A 284 6.17 28.89 -10.80
CA ASP A 284 6.29 28.85 -9.34
C ASP A 284 5.42 27.77 -8.66
N TRP A 285 5.37 26.57 -9.27
CA TRP A 285 4.47 25.50 -8.85
C TRP A 285 4.76 25.00 -7.41
N ASP A 286 5.99 25.16 -6.95
CA ASP A 286 6.52 24.77 -5.65
C ASP A 286 6.19 25.75 -4.52
N LEU A 287 5.79 27.00 -4.82
CA LEU A 287 5.36 27.95 -3.79
C LEU A 287 4.00 27.60 -3.19
N SER A 288 3.14 26.95 -3.98
CA SER A 288 1.80 26.53 -3.56
C SER A 288 1.80 25.10 -3.01
N THR A 289 2.19 24.95 -1.75
CA THR A 289 2.21 23.64 -1.07
C THR A 289 1.16 23.53 0.04
N THR A 290 0.92 22.29 0.45
CA THR A 290 0.08 21.89 1.57
C THR A 290 0.87 20.96 2.47
N HIS A 291 0.50 20.92 3.76
CA HIS A 291 1.11 20.02 4.72
C HIS A 291 0.52 18.60 4.56
N ALA A 292 1.38 17.58 4.38
CA ALA A 292 0.95 16.20 4.17
C ALA A 292 0.09 15.69 5.35
N LEU A 293 0.45 16.08 6.58
CA LEU A 293 -0.26 15.66 7.79
C LEU A 293 -1.64 16.29 7.97
N SER A 294 -1.97 17.37 7.26
CA SER A 294 -3.31 17.96 7.31
C SER A 294 -4.25 17.37 6.26
N SER A 295 -3.73 16.57 5.33
CA SER A 295 -4.53 16.03 4.24
C SER A 295 -5.64 15.10 4.73
N ARG A 296 -6.78 15.12 4.04
CA ARG A 296 -7.89 14.18 4.27
C ARG A 296 -7.44 12.70 4.24
N ARG A 297 -6.46 12.35 3.41
CA ARG A 297 -5.94 10.99 3.30
C ARG A 297 -5.13 10.60 4.53
N MET A 298 -4.32 11.50 5.07
CA MET A 298 -3.63 11.28 6.33
C MET A 298 -4.62 11.01 7.44
N HIS A 299 -5.62 11.90 7.61
CA HIS A 299 -6.65 11.74 8.64
C HIS A 299 -7.38 10.40 8.51
N PHE A 300 -7.80 10.02 7.29
CA PHE A 300 -8.44 8.72 7.06
C PHE A 300 -7.56 7.55 7.51
N ILE A 301 -6.29 7.53 7.10
CA ILE A 301 -5.37 6.42 7.43
C ILE A 301 -5.04 6.38 8.93
N ALA A 302 -4.77 7.53 9.55
CA ALA A 302 -4.47 7.60 10.97
C ALA A 302 -5.67 7.19 11.84
N ASP A 303 -6.87 7.64 11.47
CA ASP A 303 -8.12 7.33 12.16
C ASP A 303 -8.43 5.83 12.16
N ILE A 304 -8.40 5.19 10.98
CA ILE A 304 -8.66 3.74 10.91
C ILE A 304 -7.59 2.95 11.66
N TRP A 305 -6.34 3.40 11.63
CA TRP A 305 -5.23 2.72 12.31
C TRP A 305 -5.35 2.83 13.83
N ALA A 306 -5.74 4.01 14.35
CA ALA A 306 -6.02 4.20 15.77
C ALA A 306 -7.18 3.31 16.25
N HIS A 307 -8.19 3.09 15.40
CA HIS A 307 -9.35 2.26 15.70
C HIS A 307 -9.25 0.84 15.13
N ARG A 308 -8.04 0.33 14.84
CA ARG A 308 -7.87 -0.94 14.12
C ARG A 308 -8.49 -2.17 14.81
N ARG A 309 -8.66 -2.13 16.14
CA ARG A 309 -9.36 -3.18 16.92
C ARG A 309 -10.86 -3.22 16.62
N ASP A 310 -11.47 -2.06 16.41
CA ASP A 310 -12.87 -1.94 16.04
C ASP A 310 -13.08 -0.75 15.09
N PRO A 311 -12.96 -0.98 13.76
CA PRO A 311 -13.09 0.08 12.78
C PRO A 311 -14.47 0.76 12.78
N SER A 312 -15.49 0.14 13.37
CA SER A 312 -16.82 0.74 13.48
C SER A 312 -16.84 1.97 14.39
N GLN A 313 -15.87 2.10 15.30
CA GLN A 313 -15.72 3.26 16.17
C GLN A 313 -15.02 4.44 15.48
N SER A 314 -14.40 4.20 14.32
CA SER A 314 -13.64 5.24 13.62
C SER A 314 -14.53 6.35 13.08
N ARG A 315 -13.99 7.57 12.97
CA ARG A 315 -14.71 8.67 12.32
C ARG A 315 -14.99 8.37 10.85
N SER A 316 -14.04 7.70 10.20
CA SER A 316 -14.12 7.30 8.81
C SER A 316 -15.31 6.38 8.56
N TYR A 317 -15.57 5.43 9.46
CA TYR A 317 -16.78 4.61 9.43
C TYR A 317 -18.03 5.49 9.54
N HIS A 318 -18.12 6.34 10.57
CA HIS A 318 -19.29 7.19 10.78
C HIS A 318 -19.57 8.14 9.61
N GLN A 319 -18.54 8.72 8.99
CA GLN A 319 -18.69 9.56 7.79
C GLN A 319 -19.22 8.78 6.59
N LEU A 320 -18.78 7.53 6.41
CA LEU A 320 -19.29 6.67 5.33
C LEU A 320 -20.72 6.22 5.61
N ALA A 321 -21.03 5.86 6.86
CA ALA A 321 -22.37 5.47 7.30
C ALA A 321 -23.37 6.62 7.16
N GLU A 322 -22.96 7.85 7.49
CA GLU A 322 -23.80 9.03 7.31
C GLU A 322 -24.10 9.31 5.84
N ARG A 323 -23.10 9.17 4.96
CA ARG A 323 -23.32 9.28 3.51
C ARG A 323 -24.28 8.22 2.99
N LEU A 324 -24.18 6.99 3.49
CA LEU A 324 -25.11 5.91 3.20
C LEU A 324 -26.53 6.28 3.67
N ALA A 325 -26.69 6.75 4.91
CA ALA A 325 -27.98 7.16 5.46
C ALA A 325 -28.65 8.30 4.66
N ARG A 326 -27.85 9.18 4.05
CA ARG A 326 -28.32 10.24 3.13
C ARG A 326 -28.62 9.74 1.70
N GLY A 327 -28.58 8.43 1.45
CA GLY A 327 -28.83 7.83 0.13
C GLY A 327 -27.71 8.09 -0.90
N LYS A 328 -26.51 8.45 -0.45
CA LYS A 328 -25.34 8.76 -1.31
C LYS A 328 -24.14 7.86 -0.98
N PRO A 329 -24.29 6.52 -1.08
CA PRO A 329 -23.20 5.59 -0.81
C PRO A 329 -22.00 5.87 -1.71
N VAL A 330 -20.80 5.54 -1.21
CA VAL A 330 -19.59 5.60 -2.04
C VAL A 330 -19.65 4.47 -3.05
N ALA A 331 -19.40 4.78 -4.32
CA ALA A 331 -19.27 3.78 -5.37
C ALA A 331 -17.99 4.04 -6.18
N SER A 332 -17.25 2.98 -6.48
CA SER A 332 -16.14 2.98 -7.44
C SER A 332 -16.54 2.14 -8.64
N HIS A 333 -16.88 2.81 -9.75
CA HIS A 333 -17.25 2.12 -10.99
C HIS A 333 -16.09 1.36 -11.63
N SER A 334 -14.85 1.81 -11.43
CA SER A 334 -13.67 1.12 -11.95
C SER A 334 -13.37 -0.14 -11.15
N ASP A 335 -13.68 -0.17 -9.87
CA ASP A 335 -13.32 -1.30 -8.99
C ASP A 335 -14.53 -2.20 -8.71
N GLY A 336 -15.68 -1.90 -9.31
CA GLY A 336 -16.94 -2.62 -9.09
C GLY A 336 -17.47 -2.54 -7.66
N MET A 337 -16.98 -1.61 -6.86
CA MET A 337 -17.25 -1.51 -5.42
C MET A 337 -18.40 -0.55 -5.11
N VAL A 338 -19.28 -0.92 -4.19
CA VAL A 338 -20.30 -0.03 -3.60
C VAL A 338 -20.32 -0.19 -2.08
N LEU A 339 -20.46 0.90 -1.33
CA LEU A 339 -20.61 0.90 0.12
C LEU A 339 -22.07 1.20 0.50
N ASP A 340 -22.97 0.29 0.14
CA ASP A 340 -24.43 0.40 0.27
C ASP A 340 -25.00 -0.17 1.59
N ARG A 341 -24.14 -0.74 2.44
CA ARG A 341 -24.53 -1.30 3.74
C ARG A 341 -23.36 -1.23 4.73
N PRO A 342 -23.64 -1.24 6.05
CA PRO A 342 -22.62 -1.17 7.09
C PRO A 342 -21.50 -2.21 6.94
N GLU A 343 -21.84 -3.43 6.55
CA GLU A 343 -20.90 -4.54 6.41
C GLU A 343 -19.88 -4.28 5.30
N ARG A 344 -20.31 -3.67 4.19
CA ARG A 344 -19.42 -3.28 3.08
C ARG A 344 -18.50 -2.12 3.47
N ILE A 345 -18.97 -1.19 4.30
CA ILE A 345 -18.12 -0.13 4.86
C ILE A 345 -17.01 -0.76 5.71
N LEU A 346 -17.36 -1.71 6.60
CA LEU A 346 -16.36 -2.38 7.44
C LEU A 346 -15.38 -3.21 6.62
N ALA A 347 -15.84 -3.96 5.61
CA ALA A 347 -14.98 -4.66 4.67
C ALA A 347 -13.99 -3.72 3.97
N TYR A 348 -14.47 -2.54 3.54
CA TYR A 348 -13.64 -1.52 2.92
C TYR A 348 -12.53 -1.03 3.87
N LEU A 349 -12.87 -0.70 5.12
CA LEU A 349 -11.87 -0.26 6.11
C LEU A 349 -10.87 -1.38 6.46
N ARG A 350 -11.36 -2.61 6.66
CA ARG A 350 -10.52 -3.78 6.96
C ARG A 350 -9.52 -4.08 5.84
N ARG A 351 -9.89 -3.86 4.58
CA ARG A 351 -8.94 -3.99 3.46
C ARG A 351 -7.77 -3.01 3.57
N TYR A 352 -8.00 -1.77 4.00
CA TYR A 352 -6.92 -0.82 4.26
C TYR A 352 -6.05 -1.26 5.44
N LEU A 353 -6.67 -1.73 6.53
CA LEU A 353 -5.95 -2.23 7.70
C LEU A 353 -5.08 -3.44 7.36
N LEU A 354 -5.58 -4.37 6.56
CA LEU A 354 -4.81 -5.52 6.08
C LEU A 354 -3.57 -5.11 5.30
N TYR A 355 -3.68 -4.09 4.42
CA TYR A 355 -2.51 -3.54 3.73
C TYR A 355 -1.53 -2.86 4.68
N MET A 356 -2.02 -2.19 5.73
CA MET A 356 -1.17 -1.56 6.74
C MET A 356 -0.44 -2.60 7.59
N GLU A 357 -1.11 -3.66 8.00
CA GLU A 357 -0.50 -4.79 8.73
C GLU A 357 0.54 -5.51 7.87
N ALA A 358 0.26 -5.74 6.58
CA ALA A 358 1.25 -6.29 5.67
C ALA A 358 2.49 -5.37 5.53
N MET A 359 2.28 -4.05 5.44
CA MET A 359 3.37 -3.08 5.38
C MET A 359 4.16 -3.01 6.70
N ALA A 360 3.49 -3.15 7.84
CA ALA A 360 4.14 -3.24 9.14
C ALA A 360 5.01 -4.50 9.23
N CYS A 361 4.51 -5.64 8.76
CA CYS A 361 5.20 -6.93 8.81
C CYS A 361 6.41 -6.99 7.86
N PHE A 362 6.20 -6.67 6.58
CA PHE A 362 7.19 -6.90 5.51
C PHE A 362 7.90 -5.63 5.04
N GLY A 363 7.58 -4.48 5.63
CA GLY A 363 8.07 -3.19 5.18
C GLY A 363 7.34 -2.64 3.95
N PHE A 364 7.90 -1.59 3.36
CA PHE A 364 7.32 -0.95 2.18
C PHE A 364 7.83 -1.57 0.89
N ASP A 365 6.93 -2.14 0.09
CA ASP A 365 7.27 -2.72 -1.21
C ASP A 365 6.93 -1.79 -2.36
N ASN A 366 7.93 -1.26 -3.06
CA ASN A 366 7.73 -0.33 -4.19
C ASN A 366 7.00 -0.94 -5.39
N GLY A 367 7.07 -2.26 -5.57
CA GLY A 367 6.44 -3.01 -6.66
C GLY A 367 4.95 -3.27 -6.42
N LEU A 368 4.49 -3.24 -5.18
CA LEU A 368 3.07 -3.44 -4.86
C LEU A 368 2.23 -2.18 -5.16
N GLY A 369 1.03 -2.38 -5.71
CA GLY A 369 0.04 -1.32 -5.95
C GLY A 369 0.12 -0.63 -7.31
N LYS A 370 -0.94 0.10 -7.67
CA LYS A 370 -1.13 0.66 -9.03
C LYS A 370 -0.10 1.71 -9.46
N ASP A 371 0.37 2.52 -8.51
CA ASP A 371 1.30 3.62 -8.77
C ASP A 371 2.47 3.56 -7.76
N ARG A 372 3.70 3.63 -8.26
CA ARG A 372 4.89 3.93 -7.44
C ARG A 372 4.72 5.29 -6.77
N LEU A 373 5.31 5.48 -5.59
CA LEU A 373 5.33 6.77 -4.92
C LEU A 373 6.02 7.79 -5.83
N GLY A 374 5.41 8.96 -6.00
CA GLY A 374 5.99 10.03 -6.80
C GLY A 374 6.38 11.23 -5.94
N ALA A 375 7.50 11.84 -6.28
CA ALA A 375 7.94 13.16 -5.81
C ALA A 375 8.32 14.07 -6.99
N ALA A 376 8.48 15.35 -6.72
CA ALA A 376 9.11 16.32 -7.60
C ALA A 376 10.24 17.04 -6.85
N VAL A 377 11.26 17.49 -7.58
CA VAL A 377 12.34 18.32 -7.06
C VAL A 377 11.97 19.79 -7.27
N ASP A 378 11.92 20.57 -6.20
CA ASP A 378 11.60 21.99 -6.26
C ASP A 378 12.79 22.86 -6.72
N ARG A 379 12.64 24.19 -6.71
CA ARG A 379 13.68 25.11 -7.18
C ARG A 379 14.96 25.07 -6.34
N HIS A 380 14.89 24.57 -5.11
CA HIS A 380 15.99 24.52 -4.15
C HIS A 380 16.64 23.13 -4.08
N GLY A 381 16.16 22.16 -4.86
CA GLY A 381 16.64 20.79 -4.81
C GLY A 381 15.98 19.95 -3.71
N GLU A 382 14.87 20.41 -3.14
CA GLU A 382 14.15 19.68 -2.12
C GLU A 382 13.02 18.83 -2.73
N LEU A 383 12.70 17.71 -2.08
CA LEU A 383 11.65 16.80 -2.52
C LEU A 383 10.28 17.26 -2.01
N VAL A 384 9.33 17.36 -2.93
CA VAL A 384 7.93 17.68 -2.68
C VAL A 384 7.05 16.52 -3.14
N LYS A 385 6.09 16.11 -2.30
CA LYS A 385 5.16 15.03 -2.61
C LYS A 385 4.18 15.42 -3.71
N ILE A 386 4.02 14.55 -4.72
CA ILE A 386 3.03 14.73 -5.81
C ILE A 386 1.85 13.75 -5.69
N ASN A 387 0.82 13.87 -6.53
CA ASN A 387 -0.44 13.11 -6.47
C ASN A 387 -0.31 11.67 -7.00
N LYS A 388 0.69 10.92 -6.51
CA LYS A 388 0.95 9.51 -6.84
C LYS A 388 1.28 8.70 -5.61
N GLY A 389 0.48 7.66 -5.35
CA GLY A 389 0.66 6.80 -4.17
C GLY A 389 0.34 7.46 -2.82
N LEU A 390 -0.59 8.41 -2.78
CA LEU A 390 -0.87 9.22 -1.57
C LEU A 390 -1.33 8.38 -0.36
N HIS A 391 -2.22 7.38 -0.55
CA HIS A 391 -2.63 6.52 0.56
C HIS A 391 -1.46 5.69 1.10
N ARG A 392 -0.62 5.15 0.22
CA ARG A 392 0.54 4.34 0.60
C ARG A 392 1.60 5.16 1.34
N MET A 393 1.81 6.41 0.92
CA MET A 393 2.66 7.36 1.66
C MET A 393 2.09 7.63 3.06
N ALA A 394 0.79 7.92 3.17
CA ALA A 394 0.15 8.14 4.45
C ALA A 394 0.24 6.90 5.37
N MET A 395 0.07 5.69 4.83
CA MET A 395 0.27 4.44 5.57
C MET A 395 1.71 4.32 6.08
N ALA A 396 2.71 4.55 5.23
CA ALA A 396 4.12 4.48 5.60
C ALA A 396 4.46 5.51 6.71
N GLN A 397 3.91 6.72 6.62
CA GLN A 397 4.05 7.76 7.65
C GLN A 397 3.42 7.34 8.97
N VAL A 398 2.17 6.87 8.96
CA VAL A 398 1.45 6.43 10.17
C VAL A 398 2.14 5.25 10.83
N ILE A 399 2.46 4.20 10.08
CA ILE A 399 3.16 3.00 10.59
C ILE A 399 4.56 3.35 11.10
N GLY A 400 5.20 4.35 10.51
CA GLY A 400 6.58 4.73 10.81
C GLY A 400 7.61 3.86 10.11
N ILE A 401 7.35 3.55 8.84
CA ILE A 401 8.33 2.89 7.98
C ILE A 401 9.58 3.79 7.90
N PRO A 402 10.79 3.27 8.15
CA PRO A 402 11.99 4.10 8.24
C PRO A 402 12.43 4.67 6.89
N ARG A 403 12.13 3.97 5.79
CA ARG A 403 12.66 4.27 4.47
C ARG A 403 11.69 3.82 3.37
N VAL A 404 11.44 4.69 2.40
CA VAL A 404 10.67 4.38 1.18
C VAL A 404 11.39 4.95 -0.03
N GLU A 405 11.18 4.35 -1.21
CA GLU A 405 11.67 4.92 -2.46
C GLU A 405 10.57 5.76 -3.12
N VAL A 406 10.90 7.00 -3.45
CA VAL A 406 10.05 7.88 -4.25
C VAL A 406 10.67 8.08 -5.62
N ARG A 407 9.86 7.93 -6.67
CA ARG A 407 10.29 8.25 -8.03
C ARG A 407 10.17 9.73 -8.29
N VAL A 408 11.25 10.36 -8.72
CA VAL A 408 11.22 11.74 -9.22
C VAL A 408 10.51 11.76 -10.57
N ARG A 409 9.41 12.51 -10.64
CA ARG A 409 8.56 12.65 -11.84
C ARG A 409 8.42 14.07 -12.34
N GLY A 410 8.98 15.02 -11.61
CA GLY A 410 8.96 16.44 -11.90
C GLY A 410 10.22 17.08 -11.34
N ILE A 411 10.80 18.01 -12.08
CA ILE A 411 11.99 18.75 -11.70
C ILE A 411 11.74 20.20 -12.03
N HIS A 412 11.99 21.10 -11.07
CA HIS A 412 11.87 22.52 -11.29
C HIS A 412 12.93 23.01 -12.29
N ARG A 413 12.51 23.85 -13.25
CA ARG A 413 13.40 24.39 -14.30
C ARG A 413 14.67 25.03 -13.74
N GLN A 414 14.55 25.86 -12.71
CA GLN A 414 15.70 26.56 -12.12
C GLN A 414 16.72 25.60 -11.50
N TRP A 415 16.27 24.55 -10.80
CA TRP A 415 17.18 23.56 -10.23
C TRP A 415 17.85 22.74 -11.34
N TRP A 416 17.11 22.39 -12.40
CA TRP A 416 17.70 21.76 -13.59
C TRP A 416 18.81 22.62 -14.21
N GLU A 417 18.58 23.92 -14.40
CA GLU A 417 19.56 24.85 -14.96
C GLU A 417 20.80 24.99 -14.07
N GLN A 418 20.58 25.05 -12.74
CA GLN A 418 21.65 25.10 -11.75
C GLN A 418 22.53 23.84 -11.80
N VAL A 419 21.94 22.65 -11.78
CA VAL A 419 22.69 21.39 -11.73
C VAL A 419 23.32 21.03 -13.07
N SER A 420 22.64 21.36 -14.18
CA SER A 420 23.19 21.10 -15.51
C SER A 420 24.34 22.04 -15.85
N GLU A 421 24.40 23.25 -15.26
CA GLU A 421 25.41 24.29 -15.51
C GLU A 421 25.62 24.53 -17.03
N GLY A 422 24.53 24.55 -17.78
CA GLY A 422 24.55 24.75 -19.24
C GLY A 422 25.00 23.53 -20.06
N ALA A 423 25.29 22.38 -19.43
CA ALA A 423 25.43 21.11 -20.13
C ALA A 423 24.13 20.74 -20.85
N LYS A 424 24.24 19.89 -21.88
CA LYS A 424 23.12 19.49 -22.74
C LYS A 424 23.05 17.98 -22.90
N GLY A 425 21.91 17.51 -23.41
CA GLY A 425 21.71 16.10 -23.76
C GLY A 425 22.01 15.15 -22.60
N ASP A 426 22.68 14.05 -22.90
CA ASP A 426 22.97 13.02 -21.89
C ASP A 426 23.82 13.57 -20.74
N THR A 427 24.79 14.45 -21.01
CA THR A 427 25.65 15.06 -19.97
C THR A 427 24.82 15.83 -18.93
N ALA A 428 23.82 16.61 -19.37
CA ALA A 428 22.93 17.31 -18.45
C ALA A 428 22.13 16.32 -17.58
N MET A 429 21.62 15.25 -18.18
CA MET A 429 20.89 14.22 -17.46
C MET A 429 21.78 13.49 -16.44
N GLN A 430 23.01 13.11 -16.81
CA GLN A 430 23.94 12.44 -15.89
C GLN A 430 24.25 13.31 -14.67
N ARG A 431 24.44 14.63 -14.85
CA ARG A 431 24.63 15.57 -13.74
C ARG A 431 23.42 15.60 -12.81
N VAL A 432 22.21 15.64 -13.38
CA VAL A 432 20.97 15.60 -12.60
C VAL A 432 20.82 14.29 -11.84
N LEU A 433 21.04 13.15 -12.49
CA LEU A 433 20.97 11.84 -11.85
C LEU A 433 22.00 11.71 -10.71
N ALA A 434 23.19 12.28 -10.88
CA ALA A 434 24.21 12.31 -9.84
C ALA A 434 23.82 13.19 -8.64
N ALA A 435 23.03 14.25 -8.85
CA ALA A 435 22.56 15.16 -7.79
C ALA A 435 21.26 14.70 -7.08
N LEU A 436 20.47 13.80 -7.70
CA LEU A 436 19.22 13.32 -7.12
C LEU A 436 19.36 12.68 -5.72
N PRO A 437 20.39 11.85 -5.43
CA PRO A 437 20.58 11.28 -4.10
C PRO A 437 20.76 12.32 -2.98
N ASP A 438 21.23 13.53 -3.31
CA ASP A 438 21.44 14.61 -2.35
C ASP A 438 20.16 15.44 -2.09
N CYS A 439 19.10 15.21 -2.89
CA CYS A 439 17.81 15.89 -2.71
C CYS A 439 17.15 15.44 -1.41
N ARG A 440 16.96 16.36 -0.47
CA ARG A 440 16.35 16.08 0.83
C ARG A 440 14.85 16.40 0.82
N PRO A 441 14.02 15.73 1.62
CA PRO A 441 12.65 16.16 1.84
C PRO A 441 12.60 17.61 2.33
N SER A 442 11.76 18.43 1.69
CA SER A 442 11.59 19.83 2.10
C SER A 442 11.02 19.89 3.51
N ALA A 443 11.68 20.67 4.39
CA ALA A 443 11.17 20.93 5.73
C ALA A 443 9.83 21.66 5.60
N ALA A 444 8.77 21.13 6.23
CA ALA A 444 7.50 21.83 6.28
C ALA A 444 7.53 22.86 7.40
N ASP A 445 7.47 24.13 7.04
CA ASP A 445 7.31 25.24 7.98
C ASP A 445 5.92 25.24 8.68
#